data_AF-A0A411LG12-F1
#
_entry.id   AF-A0A411LG12-F1
#
_cell.length_a   1.000
_cell.length_b   1.000
_cell.length_c   1.000
_cell.angle_alpha   90.00
_cell.angle_beta   90.00
_cell.angle_gamma   90.00
#
_symmetry.space_group_name_H-M   'P 1'
#
loop_
_entity.id
_entity.type
_entity.pdbx_description
1 polymer ?
#
loop_
_entity_poly.entity_id
_entity_poly.type
_entity_poly.pdbx_seq_one_letter_code
_entity_poly.pdbx_strand_id
1 'polypeptide(L)'
;MILSRAQLVTIDRRIQEERMIALDPPFGEPDWSHYISDYSFVPNCIAMRADGSVAPWRLADEIDWSTAVAVRFETPWGDRIDPRDNENYNDLDWGDYE
;
A
#
# COMPACT_ATOMS: atom_id res chain seq x y z
N MET A 1 6.63 7.34 14.67
CA MET A 1 7.39 8.41 14.00
C MET A 1 6.42 9.55 13.68
N ILE A 2 6.80 10.83 13.84
CA ILE A 2 5.92 11.96 13.51
C ILE A 2 6.55 12.71 12.32
N LEU A 3 5.80 12.84 11.22
CA LEU A 3 6.21 13.59 10.03
C LEU A 3 5.93 15.08 10.22
N SER A 4 6.87 15.94 9.80
CA SER A 4 6.64 17.38 9.74
C SER A 4 5.65 17.73 8.61
N ARG A 5 5.02 18.91 8.70
CA ARG A 5 4.11 19.39 7.66
C ARG A 5 4.76 19.48 6.27
N ALA A 6 6.03 19.87 6.21
CA ALA A 6 6.78 19.91 4.96
C ALA A 6 6.97 18.50 4.36
N GLN A 7 7.31 17.51 5.20
CA GLN A 7 7.43 16.12 4.78
C GLN A 7 6.10 15.57 4.27
N LEU A 8 4.98 15.88 4.96
CA LEU A 8 3.64 15.46 4.53
C LEU A 8 3.29 16.01 3.15
N VAL A 9 3.55 17.29 2.88
CA VAL A 9 3.29 17.90 1.55
C VAL A 9 4.15 17.25 0.45
N THR A 10 5.43 16.98 0.74
CA THR A 10 6.31 16.31 -0.22
C THR A 10 5.86 14.88 -0.48
N ILE A 11 5.48 14.13 0.55
CA ILE A 11 4.99 12.75 0.43
C ILE A 11 3.69 12.72 -0.36
N ASP A 12 2.71 13.58 -0.02
CA ASP A 12 1.43 13.65 -0.72
C ASP A 12 1.60 13.91 -2.22
N ARG A 13 2.45 14.88 -2.56
CA ARG A 13 2.79 15.16 -3.97
C ARG A 13 3.37 13.92 -4.67
N ARG A 14 4.31 13.23 -4.03
CA ARG A 14 4.94 12.03 -4.62
C ARG A 14 3.97 10.86 -4.74
N ILE A 15 3.04 10.69 -3.79
CA ILE A 15 1.99 9.67 -3.86
C ILE A 15 1.16 9.87 -5.12
N GLN A 16 0.79 11.12 -5.44
CA GLN A 16 0.06 11.44 -6.66
C GLN A 16 0.89 11.20 -7.93
N GLU A 17 2.15 11.67 -7.96
CA GLU A 17 3.06 11.49 -9.09
C GLU A 17 3.33 10.00 -9.39
N GLU A 18 3.53 9.20 -8.35
CA GLU A 18 3.80 7.76 -8.42
C GLU A 18 2.54 6.90 -8.47
N ARG A 19 1.35 7.50 -8.41
CA ARG A 19 0.04 6.81 -8.38
C ARG A 19 -0.07 5.76 -7.27
N MET A 20 0.45 6.08 -6.09
CA MET A 20 0.44 5.20 -4.93
C MET A 20 -0.84 5.32 -4.10
N ILE A 21 -1.08 4.30 -3.28
CA ILE A 21 -2.08 4.25 -2.22
C ILE A 21 -1.40 4.71 -0.93
N ALA A 22 -1.87 5.81 -0.35
CA ALA A 22 -1.40 6.26 0.96
C ALA A 22 -1.79 5.27 2.06
N LEU A 23 -0.88 4.97 2.98
CA LEU A 23 -1.18 4.16 4.16
C LEU A 23 -1.82 5.03 5.24
N ASP A 24 -2.93 4.56 5.79
CA ASP A 24 -3.63 5.18 6.91
C ASP A 24 -4.10 4.10 7.90
N PRO A 25 -3.46 3.98 9.08
CA PRO A 25 -2.33 4.76 9.55
C PRO A 25 -1.01 4.45 8.80
N PRO A 26 -0.09 5.41 8.67
CA PRO A 26 1.25 5.12 8.16
C PRO A 26 2.03 4.24 9.15
N PHE A 27 3.06 3.55 8.65
CA PHE A 27 3.91 2.63 9.44
C PHE A 27 3.21 1.39 9.99
N GLY A 28 1.98 1.11 9.53
CA GLY A 28 1.23 -0.09 9.81
C GLY A 28 0.97 -0.87 8.53
N GLU A 29 0.97 -2.19 8.63
CA GLU A 29 0.45 -3.03 7.57
C GLU A 29 -1.08 -2.81 7.50
N PRO A 30 -1.62 -2.45 6.33
CA PRO A 30 -3.07 -2.34 6.17
C PRO A 30 -3.69 -3.73 6.00
N ASP A 31 -4.84 -4.01 6.62
CA ASP A 31 -5.50 -5.32 6.52
C ASP A 31 -5.76 -5.76 5.07
N TRP A 32 -6.00 -4.80 4.17
CA TRP A 32 -6.22 -5.08 2.76
C TRP A 32 -4.97 -5.53 2.00
N SER A 33 -3.77 -5.42 2.57
CA SER A 33 -2.53 -5.91 1.96
C SER A 33 -2.64 -7.40 1.66
N HIS A 34 -3.29 -8.18 2.53
CA HIS A 34 -3.35 -9.63 2.41
C HIS A 34 -4.12 -10.12 1.18
N TYR A 35 -5.09 -9.34 0.68
CA TYR A 35 -5.84 -9.69 -0.55
C TYR A 35 -4.99 -9.63 -1.82
N ILE A 36 -3.78 -9.06 -1.75
CA ILE A 36 -2.84 -9.07 -2.87
C ILE A 36 -2.39 -10.49 -3.24
N SER A 37 -2.44 -11.41 -2.28
CA SER A 37 -2.08 -12.82 -2.45
C SER A 37 -3.19 -13.64 -3.11
N ASP A 38 -4.39 -13.10 -3.21
CA ASP A 38 -5.53 -13.76 -3.86
C ASP A 38 -5.48 -13.68 -5.40
N TYR A 39 -4.61 -12.83 -5.95
CA TYR A 39 -4.42 -12.73 -7.40
C TYR A 39 -3.74 -13.98 -7.95
N SER A 40 -4.11 -14.39 -9.16
CA SER A 40 -3.58 -15.59 -9.84
C SER A 40 -2.12 -15.47 -10.32
N PHE A 41 -1.45 -14.36 -9.98
CA PHE A 41 -0.09 -14.02 -10.37
C PHE A 41 0.60 -13.30 -9.21
N VAL A 42 1.95 -13.28 -9.21
CA VAL A 42 2.73 -12.53 -8.21
C VAL A 42 2.79 -11.05 -8.60
N PRO A 43 2.24 -10.13 -7.80
CA PRO A 43 2.26 -8.71 -8.13
C PRO A 43 3.63 -8.07 -7.90
N ASN A 44 3.96 -7.07 -8.70
CA ASN A 44 5.09 -6.19 -8.42
C ASN A 44 4.69 -5.24 -7.29
N CYS A 45 5.44 -5.29 -6.17
CA CYS A 45 5.15 -4.50 -5.00
C CYS A 45 6.13 -3.33 -4.92
N ILE A 46 5.65 -2.10 -4.71
CA ILE A 46 6.50 -0.92 -4.62
C ILE A 46 6.08 -0.14 -3.39
N ALA A 47 7.01 0.17 -2.48
CA ALA A 47 6.71 0.92 -1.26
C ALA A 47 7.50 2.22 -1.22
N MET A 48 6.84 3.26 -0.72
CA MET A 48 7.45 4.53 -0.37
C MET A 48 7.68 4.61 1.13
N ARG A 49 8.87 5.04 1.54
CA ARG A 49 9.22 5.28 2.93
C ARG A 49 9.00 6.73 3.35
N ALA A 50 9.02 6.99 4.65
CA ALA A 50 8.90 8.33 5.23
C ALA A 50 9.98 9.33 4.80
N ASP A 51 11.15 8.86 4.35
CA ASP A 51 12.20 9.71 3.76
C ASP A 51 11.93 10.04 2.28
N GLY A 52 10.82 9.53 1.73
CA GLY A 52 10.42 9.66 0.34
C GLY A 52 11.10 8.66 -0.59
N SER A 53 12.00 7.80 -0.12
CA SER A 53 12.58 6.76 -0.99
C SER A 53 11.50 5.79 -1.46
N VAL A 54 11.60 5.35 -2.72
CA VAL A 54 10.69 4.39 -3.35
C VAL A 54 11.52 3.18 -3.74
N ALA A 55 11.10 1.99 -3.30
CA ALA A 55 11.81 0.75 -3.57
C ALA A 55 10.85 -0.36 -3.98
N PRO A 56 11.25 -1.21 -4.96
CA PRO A 56 10.51 -2.42 -5.26
C PRO A 56 10.73 -3.49 -4.18
N TRP A 57 9.72 -4.31 -3.98
CA TRP A 57 9.68 -5.46 -3.10
C TRP A 57 9.15 -6.66 -3.88
N ARG A 58 9.58 -7.86 -3.51
CA ARG A 58 9.18 -9.06 -4.25
C ARG A 58 7.76 -9.49 -3.92
N LEU A 59 7.35 -9.34 -2.67
CA LEU A 59 6.05 -9.72 -2.14
C LEU A 59 5.56 -8.65 -1.16
N ALA A 60 4.25 -8.56 -0.95
CA ALA A 60 3.67 -7.64 0.02
C ALA A 60 4.09 -7.97 1.47
N ASP A 61 4.13 -9.26 1.82
CA ASP A 61 4.58 -9.74 3.14
C ASP A 61 6.07 -9.45 3.41
N GLU A 62 6.85 -9.13 2.38
CA GLU A 62 8.26 -8.74 2.52
C GLU A 62 8.43 -7.23 2.74
N ILE A 63 7.38 -6.42 2.53
CA ILE A 63 7.46 -4.96 2.72
C ILE A 63 7.73 -4.68 4.20
N ASP A 64 8.76 -3.87 4.46
CA ASP A 64 8.97 -3.31 5.79
C ASP A 64 7.94 -2.19 6.08
N TRP A 65 6.75 -2.62 6.50
CA TRP A 65 5.61 -1.76 6.82
C TRP A 65 5.95 -0.71 7.87
N SER A 66 6.88 -0.99 8.78
CA SER A 66 7.28 -0.08 9.86
C SER A 66 7.92 1.23 9.36
N THR A 67 8.33 1.26 8.08
CA THR A 67 8.93 2.44 7.43
C THR A 67 8.09 3.00 6.30
N ALA A 68 7.08 2.27 5.86
CA ALA A 68 6.26 2.60 4.70
C ALA A 68 5.20 3.67 5.02
N VAL A 69 4.96 4.55 4.05
CA VAL A 69 3.92 5.59 4.08
C VAL A 69 2.94 5.50 2.91
N ALA A 70 3.32 4.79 1.84
CA ALA A 70 2.47 4.53 0.70
C ALA A 70 2.96 3.30 -0.06
N VAL A 71 2.08 2.66 -0.83
CA VAL A 71 2.40 1.49 -1.65
C VAL A 71 1.72 1.56 -3.01
N ARG A 72 2.31 0.89 -4.00
CA ARG A 72 1.71 0.63 -5.31
C ARG A 72 1.90 -0.83 -5.65
N PHE A 73 0.83 -1.43 -6.15
CA PHE A 73 0.84 -2.79 -6.65
C PHE A 73 0.57 -2.77 -8.15
N GLU A 74 1.31 -3.59 -8.88
CA GLU A 74 1.14 -3.73 -10.32
C GLU A 74 1.09 -5.21 -10.69
N THR A 75 0.37 -5.54 -11.76
CA THR A 75 0.47 -6.85 -12.39
C THR A 75 1.90 -7.05 -12.93
N PRO A 76 2.31 -8.29 -13.24
CA PRO A 76 3.56 -8.54 -13.97
C PRO A 76 3.70 -7.78 -15.29
N TRP A 77 2.58 -7.28 -15.84
CA TRP A 77 2.52 -6.54 -17.10
C TRP A 77 2.48 -5.02 -16.91
N GLY A 78 2.50 -4.53 -15.66
CA GLY A 78 2.53 -3.10 -15.34
C GLY A 78 1.15 -2.44 -15.19
N ASP A 79 0.08 -3.22 -15.16
CA ASP A 79 -1.26 -2.69 -14.88
C ASP A 79 -1.42 -2.43 -13.39
N ARG A 80 -2.07 -1.32 -13.02
CA ARG A 80 -2.31 -0.98 -11.62
C ARG A 80 -3.26 -1.98 -10.96
N ILE A 81 -2.93 -2.37 -9.74
CA ILE A 81 -3.79 -3.13 -8.83
C ILE A 81 -4.17 -2.23 -7.66
N ASP A 82 -5.45 -2.25 -7.29
CA ASP A 82 -5.94 -1.66 -6.07
C ASP A 82 -6.63 -2.76 -5.24
N PRO A 83 -5.99 -3.30 -4.20
CA PRO A 83 -6.56 -4.42 -3.44
C PRO A 83 -7.86 -4.06 -2.72
N ARG A 84 -8.12 -2.76 -2.52
CA ARG A 84 -9.35 -2.24 -1.92
C ARG A 84 -10.56 -2.36 -2.85
N ASP A 85 -10.32 -2.51 -4.15
CA ASP A 85 -11.36 -2.71 -5.16
C ASP A 85 -11.71 -4.20 -5.35
N ASN A 86 -11.00 -5.12 -4.70
CA ASN A 86 -11.32 -6.54 -4.76
C ASN A 86 -12.68 -6.80 -4.10
N GLU A 87 -13.61 -7.49 -4.79
CA GLU A 87 -14.97 -7.76 -4.27
C GLU A 87 -14.93 -8.47 -2.91
N ASN A 88 -13.89 -9.29 -2.65
CA ASN A 88 -13.65 -9.93 -1.36
C ASN A 88 -13.36 -8.95 -0.19
N TYR A 89 -12.91 -7.72 -0.47
CA TYR A 89 -12.71 -6.68 0.55
C TYR A 89 -14.05 -6.19 1.11
N ASN A 90 -15.09 -6.08 0.27
CA ASN A 90 -16.41 -5.63 0.68
C ASN A 90 -17.24 -6.74 1.34
N ASP A 91 -16.93 -8.02 1.10
CA ASP A 91 -17.57 -9.16 1.76
C ASP A 91 -17.08 -9.39 3.21
N LEU A 92 -16.08 -8.61 3.64
CA LEU A 92 -15.63 -8.53 5.04
C LEU A 92 -16.13 -7.25 5.71
N ASP A 93 -17.41 -6.89 5.44
CA ASP A 93 -18.24 -6.26 6.45
C ASP A 93 -18.23 -7.21 7.67
N TRP A 94 -17.26 -6.99 8.55
CA TRP A 94 -17.19 -7.61 9.86
C TRP A 94 -18.42 -7.15 10.61
N GLY A 95 -19.54 -7.84 10.36
CA GLY A 95 -20.80 -7.60 11.03
C GLY A 95 -20.51 -7.46 12.51
N ASP A 96 -20.96 -6.34 13.07
CA ASP A 96 -20.88 -5.99 14.48
C ASP A 96 -20.97 -7.27 15.32
N TYR A 97 -19.84 -7.69 15.89
CA TYR A 97 -19.86 -8.69 16.94
C TYR A 97 -20.38 -7.98 18.20
N GLU A 98 -21.71 -8.01 18.39
CA GLU A 98 -22.36 -7.80 19.69
C GLU A 98 -21.90 -8.83 20.75
#